data_AF-A0A9E5HTW6-F1
#
_entry.id   AF-A0A9E5HTW6-F1
#
_cell.length_a   1.000
_cell.length_b   1.000
_cell.length_c   1.000
_cell.angle_alpha   90.00
_cell.angle_beta   90.00
_cell.angle_gamma   90.00
#
_symmetry.space_group_name_H-M   'P 1'
#
loop_
_entity.id
_entity.type
_entity.pdbx_description
1 polymer ?
#
loop_
_entity_poly.entity_id
_entity_poly.type
_entity_poly.pdbx_seq_one_letter_code
_entity_poly.pdbx_strand_id
1 'polypeptide(L)'
;RLLERCAKLSDEMGGGSMTGLPIIETKGNDVSAFIPTNVISITDGQCFLETDLFNAGVRPAINVGISVSRVGGSAQTKAMKKIAGRLRLDLAQFRELEAFAAFGSDLDAASKAQLERGSRLVELLKQGQYSPFSLERMVVSIWAGTTGQLDEIPVVDIRRFESEFLDFIARERKAIFDVISETKELSDDTVAKMTEAITAFKKQFASSGAAKVNEAEVAAEGPDAQEQITRYKK
;
A
#
# COMPACT_ATOMS: atom_id res chain seq x y z
N ARG A 1 10.06 15.06 31.61
CA ARG A 1 11.51 14.84 31.91
C ARG A 1 12.11 13.58 31.29
N LEU A 2 11.38 12.46 31.12
CA LEU A 2 11.95 11.24 30.53
C LEU A 2 12.08 11.33 29.00
N LEU A 3 10.96 11.56 28.30
CA LEU A 3 10.90 11.55 26.84
C LEU A 3 11.72 12.67 26.19
N GLU A 4 11.72 13.87 26.79
CA GLU A 4 12.53 15.03 26.39
C GLU A 4 14.06 14.78 26.34
N ARG A 5 14.54 13.66 26.90
CA ARG A 5 15.96 13.28 26.78
C ARG A 5 16.28 12.70 25.40
N CYS A 6 15.29 12.18 24.68
CA CYS A 6 15.44 11.63 23.34
C CYS A 6 15.44 12.77 22.33
N ALA A 7 16.59 13.07 21.75
CA ALA A 7 16.75 14.16 20.78
C ALA A 7 17.84 13.83 19.75
N LYS A 8 17.87 14.59 18.64
CA LYS A 8 19.03 14.68 17.76
C LYS A 8 19.89 15.87 18.21
N LEU A 9 21.15 15.61 18.52
CA LEU A 9 22.11 16.64 18.90
C LEU A 9 22.58 17.45 17.68
N SER A 10 23.05 18.67 17.95
CA SER A 10 23.71 19.52 16.96
C SER A 10 25.05 18.94 16.53
N ASP A 11 25.59 19.42 15.40
CA ASP A 11 26.87 18.99 14.88
C ASP A 11 28.03 19.35 15.84
N GLU A 12 27.92 20.47 16.56
CA GLU A 12 28.86 20.87 17.63
C GLU A 12 28.91 19.87 18.79
N MET A 13 27.80 19.20 19.08
CA MET A 13 27.68 18.15 20.11
C MET A 13 27.91 16.74 19.53
N GLY A 14 28.47 16.63 18.32
CA GLY A 14 28.81 15.36 17.67
C GLY A 14 27.68 14.72 16.85
N GLY A 15 26.54 15.40 16.68
CA GLY A 15 25.48 15.01 15.75
C GLY A 15 24.68 13.75 16.10
N GLY A 16 24.96 13.10 17.24
CA GLY A 16 24.32 11.87 17.69
C GLY A 16 22.82 11.99 17.92
N SER A 17 22.11 10.86 18.00
CA SER A 17 20.67 10.84 18.25
C SER A 17 20.25 9.72 19.21
N MET A 18 19.16 9.95 19.92
CA MET A 18 18.46 8.95 20.71
C MET A 18 16.97 8.99 20.36
N THR A 19 16.43 7.89 19.82
CA THR A 19 15.03 7.78 19.42
C THR A 19 14.24 7.00 20.46
N GLY A 20 13.23 7.62 21.05
CA GLY A 20 12.34 6.97 22.01
C GLY A 20 11.11 6.35 21.33
N LEU A 21 10.78 5.11 21.71
CA LEU A 21 9.55 4.42 21.27
C LEU A 21 8.73 4.00 22.51
N PRO A 22 8.05 4.94 23.18
CA PRO A 22 7.25 4.62 24.35
C PRO A 22 6.03 3.77 23.98
N ILE A 23 5.76 2.73 24.79
CA ILE A 23 4.56 1.89 24.66
C ILE A 23 3.65 2.21 25.83
N ILE A 24 2.40 2.57 25.53
CA ILE A 24 1.37 2.88 26.52
C ILE A 24 0.19 1.95 26.28
N GLU A 25 -0.24 1.27 27.34
CA GLU A 25 -1.46 0.48 27.32
C GLU A 25 -2.68 1.40 27.55
N THR A 26 -3.64 1.37 26.63
CA THR A 26 -4.95 2.01 26.82
C THR A 26 -5.94 0.98 27.38
N LYS A 27 -6.93 1.45 28.15
CA LYS A 27 -8.01 0.60 28.67
C LYS A 27 -9.25 0.81 27.81
N GLY A 28 -9.74 -0.27 27.19
CA GLY A 28 -10.91 -0.19 26.30
C GLY A 28 -10.72 0.76 25.11
N ASN A 29 -9.49 0.86 24.58
CA ASN A 29 -9.11 1.81 23.52
C ASN A 29 -9.33 3.31 23.89
N ASP A 30 -9.50 3.64 25.17
CA ASP A 30 -9.70 5.03 25.60
C ASP A 30 -8.40 5.85 25.58
N VAL A 31 -8.30 6.76 24.62
CA VAL A 31 -7.20 7.73 24.49
C VAL A 31 -7.38 9.00 25.32
N SER A 32 -8.57 9.23 25.87
CA SER A 32 -8.90 10.40 26.68
C SER A 32 -8.48 10.26 28.14
N ALA A 33 -8.10 9.05 28.55
CA ALA A 33 -7.56 8.79 29.87
C ALA A 33 -6.31 9.67 30.15
N PHE A 34 -6.11 9.97 31.43
CA PHE A 34 -5.09 10.93 31.89
C PHE A 34 -3.67 10.58 31.40
N ILE A 35 -3.26 9.31 31.49
CA ILE A 35 -1.91 8.89 31.09
C ILE A 35 -1.72 8.95 29.56
N PRO A 36 -2.57 8.31 28.72
CA PRO A 36 -2.50 8.45 27.27
C PRO A 36 -2.50 9.91 26.80
N THR A 37 -3.38 10.75 27.33
CA THR A 37 -3.47 12.17 26.95
C THR A 37 -2.15 12.91 27.22
N ASN A 38 -1.55 12.69 28.39
CA ASN A 38 -0.27 13.31 28.74
C ASN A 38 0.88 12.81 27.89
N VAL A 39 0.91 11.52 27.55
CA VAL A 39 1.99 10.99 26.71
C VAL A 39 1.84 11.47 25.27
N ILE A 40 0.62 11.49 24.74
CA ILE A 40 0.31 12.03 23.41
C ILE A 40 0.76 13.50 23.33
N SER A 41 0.52 14.32 24.35
CA SER A 41 0.92 15.73 24.31
C SER A 41 2.45 15.91 24.27
N ILE A 42 3.21 15.02 24.92
CA ILE A 42 4.67 15.06 25.00
C ILE A 42 5.35 14.47 23.74
N THR A 43 4.84 13.37 23.18
CA THR A 43 5.49 12.69 22.04
C THR A 43 5.30 13.42 20.72
N ASP A 44 6.28 13.31 19.81
CA ASP A 44 6.21 13.88 18.44
C ASP A 44 5.25 13.14 17.48
N GLY A 45 4.50 12.17 17.98
CA GLY A 45 3.58 11.38 17.18
C GLY A 45 3.17 10.10 17.90
N GLN A 46 2.24 9.38 17.30
CA GLN A 46 1.70 8.15 17.85
C GLN A 46 1.35 7.17 16.73
N CYS A 47 1.65 5.89 16.97
CA CYS A 47 1.09 4.76 16.24
C CYS A 47 0.02 4.13 17.13
N PHE A 48 -1.24 4.36 16.82
CA PHE A 48 -2.36 3.83 17.57
C PHE A 48 -2.72 2.44 17.06
N LEU A 49 -2.70 1.44 17.95
CA LEU A 49 -3.00 0.04 17.62
C LEU A 49 -4.38 -0.32 18.13
N GLU A 50 -5.23 -0.89 17.26
CA GLU A 50 -6.61 -1.24 17.61
C GLU A 50 -6.85 -2.74 17.60
N THR A 51 -7.60 -3.20 18.62
CA THR A 51 -7.98 -4.60 18.76
C THR A 51 -8.91 -5.05 17.62
N ASP A 52 -9.81 -4.19 17.16
CA ASP A 52 -10.77 -4.55 16.09
C ASP A 52 -10.06 -4.76 14.75
N LEU A 53 -9.09 -3.91 14.40
CA LEU A 53 -8.24 -4.10 13.23
C LEU A 53 -7.43 -5.41 13.30
N PHE A 54 -6.88 -5.70 14.48
CA PHE A 54 -6.13 -6.93 14.71
C PHE A 54 -7.00 -8.19 14.52
N ASN A 55 -8.23 -8.15 15.02
CA ASN A 55 -9.21 -9.23 14.90
C ASN A 55 -9.74 -9.39 13.47
N ALA A 56 -9.87 -8.29 12.73
CA ALA A 56 -10.18 -8.28 11.30
C ALA A 56 -9.01 -8.72 10.39
N GLY A 57 -7.86 -9.07 10.98
CA GLY A 57 -6.70 -9.57 10.24
C GLY A 57 -5.81 -8.49 9.63
N VAL A 58 -6.01 -7.21 9.97
CA VAL A 58 -5.07 -6.12 9.63
C VAL A 58 -3.94 -6.12 10.64
N ARG A 59 -2.75 -6.53 10.19
CA ARG A 59 -1.54 -6.67 11.03
C ARG A 59 -0.34 -6.12 10.26
N PRO A 60 0.39 -5.12 10.77
CA PRO A 60 0.22 -4.41 12.04
C PRO A 60 -1.10 -3.63 12.12
N ALA A 61 -1.75 -3.64 13.29
CA ALA A 61 -3.11 -3.11 13.49
C ALA A 61 -3.15 -1.59 13.68
N ILE A 62 -2.45 -0.85 12.81
CA ILE A 62 -2.30 0.61 12.93
C ILE A 62 -3.56 1.31 12.42
N ASN A 63 -4.21 2.09 13.27
CA ASN A 63 -5.27 3.01 12.84
C ASN A 63 -4.62 4.25 12.21
N VAL A 64 -4.69 4.35 10.89
CA VAL A 64 -4.07 5.43 10.09
C VAL A 64 -4.73 6.79 10.31
N GLY A 65 -6.01 6.83 10.69
CA GLY A 65 -6.76 8.05 10.95
C GLY A 65 -6.35 8.72 12.27
N ILE A 66 -6.14 7.92 13.32
CA ILE A 66 -5.74 8.41 14.66
C ILE A 66 -4.21 8.56 14.76
N SER A 67 -3.45 7.75 14.02
CA SER A 67 -1.99 7.80 14.03
C SER A 67 -1.45 9.02 13.31
N VAL A 68 -0.50 9.69 13.96
CA VAL A 68 0.09 10.96 13.48
C VAL A 68 1.60 10.94 13.71
N SER A 69 2.34 11.58 12.80
CA SER A 69 3.73 11.97 13.01
C SER A 69 3.84 13.48 12.80
N ARG A 70 4.27 14.21 13.82
CA ARG A 70 4.48 15.67 13.76
C ARG A 70 5.76 16.03 13.00
N VAL A 71 6.72 15.12 12.94
CA VAL A 71 7.94 15.28 12.12
C VAL A 71 7.62 15.14 10.63
N GLY A 72 6.63 14.30 10.29
CA GLY A 72 6.13 14.12 8.92
C GLY A 72 7.19 13.61 7.94
N GLY A 73 7.13 14.10 6.69
CA GLY A 73 8.00 13.67 5.60
C GLY A 73 9.49 14.03 5.76
N SER A 74 9.86 14.82 6.78
CA SER A 74 11.27 15.14 7.06
C SER A 74 12.05 13.94 7.60
N ALA A 75 11.37 12.95 8.17
CA ALA A 75 11.97 11.69 8.62
C ALA A 75 12.07 10.63 7.50
N GLN A 76 11.62 10.95 6.28
CA GLN A 76 11.57 10.02 5.15
C GLN A 76 12.69 10.30 4.15
N THR A 77 13.13 9.24 3.45
CA THR A 77 13.95 9.42 2.25
C THR A 77 13.14 10.09 1.13
N LYS A 78 13.83 10.70 0.16
CA LYS A 78 13.17 11.35 -0.98
C LYS A 78 12.32 10.36 -1.78
N ALA A 79 12.79 9.12 -1.95
CA ALA A 79 12.04 8.04 -2.59
C ALA A 79 10.71 7.77 -1.88
N MET A 80 10.73 7.57 -0.56
CA MET A 80 9.51 7.30 0.22
C MET A 80 8.58 8.51 0.23
N LYS A 81 9.11 9.72 0.36
CA LYS A 81 8.32 10.95 0.37
C LYS A 81 7.55 11.16 -0.94
N LYS A 82 8.13 10.79 -2.10
CA LYS A 82 7.48 10.90 -3.43
C LYS A 82 6.18 10.09 -3.51
N ILE A 83 6.09 8.97 -2.79
CA ILE A 83 4.95 8.03 -2.86
C ILE A 83 4.04 8.05 -1.62
N ALA A 84 4.58 8.30 -0.42
CA ALA A 84 3.85 8.19 0.84
C ALA A 84 2.80 9.28 1.04
N GLY A 85 2.95 10.45 0.40
CA GLY A 85 1.97 11.53 0.46
C GLY A 85 0.61 11.12 -0.08
N ARG A 86 0.59 10.37 -1.19
CA ARG A 86 -0.63 9.86 -1.81
C ARG A 86 -1.26 8.74 -0.98
N LEU A 87 -0.44 7.85 -0.42
CA LEU A 87 -0.89 6.71 0.40
C LEU A 87 -1.79 7.16 1.57
N ARG A 88 -1.39 8.21 2.31
CA ARG A 88 -2.18 8.69 3.45
C ARG A 88 -3.55 9.23 3.03
N LEU A 89 -3.60 9.95 1.90
CA LEU A 89 -4.85 10.50 1.36
C LEU A 89 -5.78 9.38 0.89
N ASP A 90 -5.25 8.43 0.13
CA ASP A 90 -6.03 7.30 -0.39
C ASP A 90 -6.63 6.45 0.76
N LEU A 91 -5.86 6.19 1.83
CA LEU A 91 -6.35 5.43 2.99
C LEU A 91 -7.36 6.21 3.84
N ALA A 92 -7.21 7.52 3.99
CA ALA A 92 -8.17 8.34 4.71
C ALA A 92 -9.52 8.37 3.99
N GLN A 93 -9.49 8.61 2.67
CA GLN A 93 -10.70 8.61 1.85
C GLN A 93 -11.34 7.22 1.76
N PHE A 94 -10.54 6.15 1.71
CA PHE A 94 -11.06 4.78 1.80
C PHE A 94 -11.88 4.55 3.07
N ARG A 95 -11.42 5.03 4.23
CA ARG A 95 -12.16 4.87 5.50
C ARG A 95 -13.48 5.64 5.52
N GLU A 96 -13.49 6.85 4.97
CA GLU A 96 -14.71 7.64 4.82
C GLU A 96 -15.73 6.93 3.91
N LEU A 97 -15.27 6.40 2.77
CA LEU A 97 -16.11 5.67 1.82
C LEU A 97 -16.58 4.32 2.36
N GLU A 98 -15.74 3.59 3.10
CA GLU A 98 -16.08 2.31 3.74
C GLU A 98 -17.22 2.50 4.73
N ALA A 99 -17.16 3.56 5.55
CA ALA A 99 -18.23 3.92 6.48
C ALA A 99 -19.52 4.30 5.73
N PHE A 100 -19.43 5.09 4.65
CA PHE A 100 -20.59 5.49 3.85
C PHE A 100 -21.25 4.31 3.13
N ALA A 101 -20.45 3.41 2.56
CA ALA A 101 -20.92 2.20 1.87
C ALA A 101 -21.67 1.24 2.81
N ALA A 102 -21.27 1.17 4.09
CA ALA A 102 -21.95 0.35 5.09
C ALA A 102 -23.41 0.78 5.35
N PHE A 103 -23.77 2.03 5.04
CA PHE A 103 -25.15 2.52 5.15
C PHE A 103 -26.02 2.24 3.90
N GLY A 104 -25.52 1.44 2.95
CA GLY A 104 -26.31 0.96 1.80
C GLY A 104 -26.55 1.99 0.71
N SER A 105 -25.67 2.99 0.59
CA SER A 105 -25.77 4.05 -0.41
C SER A 105 -25.18 3.59 -1.74
N ASP A 106 -25.82 3.95 -2.86
CA ASP A 106 -25.23 3.77 -4.20
C ASP A 106 -23.99 4.67 -4.34
N LEU A 107 -22.85 4.04 -4.66
CA LEU A 107 -21.60 4.72 -4.94
C LEU A 107 -21.49 5.01 -6.44
N ASP A 108 -21.02 6.20 -6.80
CA ASP A 108 -20.64 6.49 -8.17
C ASP A 108 -19.38 5.68 -8.59
N ALA A 109 -19.09 5.64 -9.88
CA ALA A 109 -17.99 4.83 -10.41
C ALA A 109 -16.63 5.25 -9.83
N ALA A 110 -16.44 6.54 -9.55
CA ALA A 110 -15.22 7.07 -8.96
C ALA A 110 -15.04 6.60 -7.51
N SER A 111 -16.08 6.69 -6.68
CA SER A 111 -16.05 6.22 -5.30
C SER A 111 -15.89 4.71 -5.22
N LYS A 112 -16.50 3.96 -6.14
CA LYS A 112 -16.30 2.51 -6.23
C LYS A 112 -14.85 2.15 -6.54
N ALA A 113 -14.24 2.79 -7.54
CA ALA A 113 -12.83 2.56 -7.88
C ALA A 113 -11.90 2.90 -6.71
N GLN A 114 -12.23 3.95 -5.95
CA GLN A 114 -11.48 4.36 -4.78
C GLN A 114 -11.61 3.38 -3.61
N LEU A 115 -12.82 2.88 -3.34
CA LEU A 115 -13.08 1.84 -2.35
C LEU A 115 -12.30 0.56 -2.70
N GLU A 116 -12.33 0.17 -3.97
CA GLU A 116 -11.60 -0.97 -4.50
C GLU A 116 -10.08 -0.81 -4.37
N ARG A 117 -9.52 0.36 -4.67
CA ARG A 117 -8.09 0.63 -4.48
C ARG A 117 -7.72 0.61 -3.00
N GLY A 118 -8.54 1.22 -2.15
CA GLY A 118 -8.30 1.27 -0.71
C GLY A 118 -8.28 -0.12 -0.07
N SER A 119 -9.17 -1.03 -0.48
CA SER A 119 -9.13 -2.42 0.02
C SER A 119 -7.83 -3.15 -0.37
N ARG A 120 -7.31 -2.91 -1.57
CA ARG A 120 -6.00 -3.44 -2.01
C ARG A 120 -4.85 -2.82 -1.24
N LEU A 121 -4.88 -1.52 -0.96
CA LEU A 121 -3.89 -0.86 -0.12
C LEU A 121 -3.89 -1.41 1.31
N VAL A 122 -5.06 -1.71 1.88
CA VAL A 122 -5.16 -2.34 3.20
C VAL A 122 -4.51 -3.73 3.19
N GLU A 123 -4.76 -4.55 2.17
CA GLU A 123 -4.07 -5.85 2.03
C GLU A 123 -2.56 -5.72 1.83
N LEU A 124 -2.13 -4.75 1.03
CA LEU A 124 -0.72 -4.47 0.75
C LEU A 124 0.06 -4.08 2.01
N LEU A 125 -0.57 -3.37 2.94
CA LEU A 125 0.05 -2.95 4.19
C LEU A 125 0.09 -4.05 5.26
N LYS A 126 -0.47 -5.23 5.01
CA LYS A 126 -0.40 -6.35 5.94
C LYS A 126 0.96 -7.03 5.86
N GLN A 127 1.63 -7.10 7.00
CA GLN A 127 2.97 -7.65 7.11
C GLN A 127 3.04 -8.73 8.19
N GLY A 128 3.76 -9.81 7.88
CA GLY A 128 4.06 -10.87 8.83
C GLY A 128 4.99 -10.38 9.95
N GLN A 129 4.81 -10.93 11.15
CA GLN A 129 5.72 -10.67 12.26
C GLN A 129 7.14 -11.17 11.91
N TYR A 130 8.16 -10.41 12.32
CA TYR A 130 9.58 -10.73 12.06
C TYR A 130 9.98 -10.78 10.58
N SER A 131 9.16 -10.20 9.69
CA SER A 131 9.46 -10.12 8.26
C SER A 131 9.61 -8.68 7.79
N PRO A 132 10.56 -7.88 8.34
CA PRO A 132 10.73 -6.49 7.96
C PRO A 132 11.11 -6.36 6.48
N PHE A 133 10.64 -5.30 5.83
CA PHE A 133 11.05 -4.98 4.46
C PHE A 133 12.19 -3.97 4.50
N SER A 134 13.13 -4.12 3.58
CA SER A 134 14.12 -3.09 3.30
C SER A 134 13.47 -1.88 2.62
N LEU A 135 14.17 -0.74 2.63
CA LEU A 135 13.65 0.52 2.09
C LEU A 135 13.18 0.36 0.64
N GLU A 136 14.00 -0.26 -0.20
CA GLU A 136 13.74 -0.45 -1.61
C GLU A 136 12.55 -1.37 -1.88
N ARG A 137 12.37 -2.45 -1.07
CA ARG A 137 11.18 -3.31 -1.15
C ARG A 137 9.92 -2.53 -0.77
N MET A 138 9.97 -1.73 0.31
CA MET A 138 8.84 -0.90 0.72
C MET A 138 8.48 0.15 -0.34
N VAL A 139 9.48 0.81 -0.95
CA VAL A 139 9.27 1.82 -1.99
C VAL A 139 8.56 1.20 -3.20
N VAL A 140 9.02 0.05 -3.67
CA VAL A 140 8.41 -0.63 -4.81
C VAL A 140 6.98 -1.10 -4.51
N SER A 141 6.76 -1.72 -3.35
CA SER A 141 5.43 -2.17 -2.91
C SER A 141 4.43 -1.00 -2.87
N ILE A 142 4.75 0.05 -2.11
CA ILE A 142 3.85 1.20 -1.94
C ILE A 142 3.64 1.94 -3.27
N TRP A 143 4.66 2.03 -4.11
CA TRP A 143 4.52 2.60 -5.45
C TRP A 143 3.50 1.83 -6.28
N ALA A 144 3.55 0.49 -6.29
CA ALA A 144 2.63 -0.33 -7.07
C ALA A 144 1.18 -0.13 -6.63
N GLY A 145 0.93 -0.06 -5.31
CA GLY A 145 -0.40 0.22 -4.77
C GLY A 145 -0.90 1.63 -5.08
N THR A 146 -0.08 2.66 -4.83
CA THR A 146 -0.49 4.07 -4.96
C THR A 146 -0.64 4.55 -6.40
N THR A 147 -0.03 3.85 -7.37
CA THR A 147 -0.13 4.19 -8.80
C THR A 147 -1.21 3.39 -9.54
N GLY A 148 -1.98 2.55 -8.84
CA GLY A 148 -3.06 1.75 -9.43
C GLY A 148 -2.58 0.52 -10.20
N GLN A 149 -1.30 0.15 -10.09
CA GLN A 149 -0.78 -1.03 -10.78
C GLN A 149 -1.40 -2.33 -10.26
N LEU A 150 -1.99 -2.31 -9.06
CA LEU A 150 -2.64 -3.47 -8.45
C LEU A 150 -4.15 -3.52 -8.70
N ASP A 151 -4.74 -2.55 -9.41
CA ASP A 151 -6.21 -2.43 -9.55
C ASP A 151 -6.83 -3.65 -10.24
N GLU A 152 -6.12 -4.28 -11.18
CA GLU A 152 -6.58 -5.50 -11.88
C GLU A 152 -6.41 -6.78 -11.05
N ILE A 153 -5.63 -6.73 -9.97
CA ILE A 153 -5.33 -7.90 -9.14
C ILE A 153 -6.45 -8.09 -8.13
N PRO A 154 -7.04 -9.30 -8.02
CA PRO A 154 -8.03 -9.59 -6.98
C PRO A 154 -7.46 -9.35 -5.58
N VAL A 155 -8.27 -8.78 -4.68
CA VAL A 155 -7.86 -8.42 -3.31
C VAL A 155 -7.22 -9.60 -2.57
N VAL A 156 -7.77 -10.81 -2.75
CA VAL A 156 -7.27 -12.05 -2.14
C VAL A 156 -5.85 -12.44 -2.57
N ASP A 157 -5.41 -11.98 -3.75
CA ASP A 157 -4.12 -12.29 -4.34
C ASP A 157 -3.06 -11.22 -4.06
N ILE A 158 -3.43 -10.05 -3.53
CA ILE A 158 -2.52 -8.89 -3.39
C ILE A 158 -1.24 -9.24 -2.63
N ARG A 159 -1.34 -9.96 -1.51
CA ARG A 159 -0.18 -10.34 -0.70
C ARG A 159 0.72 -11.35 -1.40
N ARG A 160 0.13 -12.27 -2.16
CA ARG A 160 0.88 -13.24 -2.97
C ARG A 160 1.59 -12.54 -4.11
N PHE A 161 0.87 -11.67 -4.82
CA PHE A 161 1.42 -10.84 -5.88
C PHE A 161 2.58 -9.99 -5.38
N GLU A 162 2.43 -9.29 -4.25
CA GLU A 162 3.49 -8.46 -3.68
C GLU A 162 4.76 -9.28 -3.39
N SER A 163 4.62 -10.41 -2.69
CA SER A 163 5.77 -11.25 -2.36
C SER A 163 6.48 -11.76 -3.62
N GLU A 164 5.73 -12.34 -4.56
CA GLU A 164 6.27 -12.89 -5.79
C GLU A 164 6.89 -11.81 -6.69
N PHE A 165 6.28 -10.62 -6.76
CA PHE A 165 6.77 -9.49 -7.53
C PHE A 165 8.08 -8.93 -6.97
N LEU A 166 8.17 -8.76 -5.65
CA LEU A 166 9.40 -8.31 -5.00
C LEU A 166 10.53 -9.32 -5.18
N ASP A 167 10.22 -10.62 -5.16
CA ASP A 167 11.20 -11.68 -5.40
C ASP A 167 11.58 -11.82 -6.88
N PHE A 168 10.67 -11.52 -7.80
CA PHE A 168 10.97 -11.36 -9.22
C PHE A 168 11.96 -10.21 -9.45
N ILE A 169 11.73 -9.03 -8.86
CA ILE A 169 12.67 -7.91 -8.96
C ILE A 169 14.03 -8.30 -8.37
N ALA A 170 14.06 -8.94 -7.20
CA ALA A 170 15.30 -9.36 -6.56
C ALA A 170 16.14 -10.28 -7.46
N ARG A 171 15.49 -11.17 -8.24
CA ARG A 171 16.16 -12.14 -9.10
C ARG A 171 16.52 -11.59 -10.48
N GLU A 172 15.61 -10.85 -11.12
CA GLU A 172 15.72 -10.51 -12.55
C GLU A 172 15.95 -9.02 -12.83
N ARG A 173 15.66 -8.15 -11.86
CA ARG A 173 15.69 -6.69 -12.02
C ARG A 173 16.35 -5.99 -10.81
N LYS A 174 17.34 -6.65 -10.18
CA LYS A 174 17.98 -6.20 -8.93
C LYS A 174 18.50 -4.76 -8.97
N ALA A 175 18.92 -4.29 -10.15
CA ALA A 175 19.37 -2.91 -10.35
C ALA A 175 18.36 -1.85 -9.88
N ILE A 176 17.05 -2.14 -9.92
CA ILE A 176 16.01 -1.24 -9.38
C ILE A 176 16.21 -1.04 -7.87
N PHE A 177 16.43 -2.13 -7.14
CA PHE A 177 16.65 -2.11 -5.70
C PHE A 177 17.96 -1.41 -5.34
N ASP A 178 19.03 -1.68 -6.09
CA ASP A 178 20.35 -1.07 -5.85
C ASP A 178 20.27 0.47 -6.00
N VAL A 179 19.66 0.97 -7.08
CA VAL A 179 19.49 2.42 -7.31
C VAL A 179 18.69 3.08 -6.19
N ILE A 180 17.58 2.48 -5.74
CA ILE A 180 16.75 3.06 -4.66
C ILE A 180 17.52 3.07 -3.34
N SER A 181 18.26 2.00 -3.03
CA SER A 181 19.00 1.88 -1.77
C SER A 181 20.15 2.88 -1.68
N GLU A 182 20.91 3.03 -2.78
CA GLU A 182 22.09 3.92 -2.85
C GLU A 182 21.70 5.39 -2.92
N THR A 183 20.81 5.73 -3.85
CA THR A 183 20.44 7.15 -4.10
C THR A 183 19.42 7.66 -3.10
N LYS A 184 18.62 6.76 -2.49
CA LYS A 184 17.47 7.10 -1.64
C LYS A 184 16.44 7.98 -2.36
N GLU A 185 16.47 7.96 -3.69
CA GLU A 185 15.65 8.75 -4.61
C GLU A 185 14.89 7.84 -5.57
N LEU A 186 13.80 8.37 -6.14
CA LEU A 186 12.98 7.66 -7.11
C LEU A 186 12.91 8.50 -8.39
N SER A 187 13.91 8.32 -9.26
CA SER A 187 14.00 9.00 -10.56
C SER A 187 12.97 8.45 -11.55
N ASP A 188 12.65 9.23 -12.58
CA ASP A 188 11.65 8.82 -13.56
C ASP A 188 12.12 7.63 -14.42
N ASP A 189 13.43 7.49 -14.64
CA ASP A 189 14.04 6.28 -15.23
C ASP A 189 13.81 5.03 -14.36
N THR A 190 13.94 5.16 -13.04
CA THR A 190 13.67 4.05 -12.11
C THR A 190 12.19 3.67 -12.14
N VAL A 191 11.30 4.67 -12.19
CA VAL A 191 9.85 4.45 -12.32
C VAL A 191 9.50 3.76 -13.64
N ALA A 192 10.14 4.12 -14.75
CA ALA A 192 9.95 3.46 -16.03
C ALA A 192 10.35 1.98 -15.95
N LYS A 193 11.52 1.68 -15.40
CA LYS A 193 11.99 0.29 -15.17
C LYS A 193 11.06 -0.51 -14.26
N MET A 194 10.52 0.12 -13.21
CA MET A 194 9.52 -0.51 -12.32
C MET A 194 8.21 -0.80 -13.05
N THR A 195 7.78 0.10 -13.94
CA THR A 195 6.58 -0.06 -14.79
C THR A 195 6.75 -1.20 -15.78
N GLU A 196 7.91 -1.31 -16.42
CA GLU A 196 8.24 -2.43 -17.29
C GLU A 196 8.27 -3.75 -16.51
N ALA A 197 8.91 -3.76 -15.33
CA ALA A 197 9.01 -4.94 -14.48
C ALA A 197 7.63 -5.46 -14.02
N ILE A 198 6.75 -4.57 -13.55
CA ILE A 198 5.41 -4.99 -13.10
C ILE A 198 4.55 -5.44 -14.27
N THR A 199 4.67 -4.80 -15.43
CA THR A 199 3.95 -5.21 -16.65
C THR A 199 4.41 -6.60 -17.12
N ALA A 200 5.70 -6.87 -17.09
CA ALA A 200 6.24 -8.19 -17.41
C ALA A 200 5.78 -9.25 -16.41
N PHE A 201 5.81 -8.93 -15.11
CA PHE A 201 5.41 -9.84 -14.05
C PHE A 201 3.91 -10.17 -14.08
N LYS A 202 3.04 -9.19 -14.32
CA LYS A 202 1.59 -9.40 -14.47
C LYS A 202 1.24 -10.44 -15.54
N LYS A 203 2.00 -10.53 -16.63
CA LYS A 203 1.80 -11.53 -17.69
C LYS A 203 2.11 -12.95 -17.24
N GLN A 204 2.94 -13.10 -16.22
CA GLN A 204 3.37 -14.39 -15.66
C GLN A 204 2.53 -14.79 -14.44
N PHE A 205 1.93 -13.81 -13.76
CA PHE A 205 1.15 -14.04 -12.56
C PHE A 205 -0.23 -14.64 -12.87
N ALA A 206 -0.48 -15.84 -12.34
CA ALA A 206 -1.79 -16.48 -12.41
C ALA A 206 -2.64 -16.08 -11.19
N SER A 207 -3.65 -15.23 -11.40
CA SER A 207 -4.63 -14.86 -10.37
C SER A 207 -5.59 -16.01 -10.07
N SER A 208 -6.03 -16.09 -8.82
CA SER A 208 -7.06 -17.01 -8.34
C SER A 208 -8.47 -16.62 -8.83
N GLY A 209 -8.69 -15.33 -9.10
CA GLY A 209 -9.87 -14.83 -9.79
C GLY A 209 -9.74 -15.04 -11.30
N ALA A 210 -10.71 -15.74 -11.91
CA ALA A 210 -10.76 -15.96 -13.34
C ALA A 210 -11.03 -14.64 -14.10
N ALA A 211 -9.98 -13.90 -14.40
CA ALA A 211 -9.91 -13.06 -15.59
C ALA A 211 -8.56 -13.37 -16.22
N LYS A 212 -8.57 -14.29 -17.20
CA LYS A 212 -7.41 -14.50 -18.05
C LYS A 212 -7.09 -13.16 -18.69
N VAL A 213 -5.94 -12.60 -18.34
CA VAL A 213 -5.32 -11.51 -19.09
C VAL A 213 -4.99 -12.08 -20.46
N ASN A 214 -5.88 -11.87 -21.43
CA ASN A 214 -5.66 -12.08 -22.86
C ASN A 214 -6.83 -11.43 -23.61
N GLU A 215 -6.80 -10.11 -23.76
CA GLU A 215 -7.29 -9.52 -25.00
C GLU A 215 -6.20 -9.75 -26.06
N ALA A 216 -6.18 -10.96 -26.62
CA ALA A 216 -5.71 -11.09 -27.98
C ALA A 216 -6.84 -10.55 -28.85
N GLU A 217 -6.64 -9.37 -29.44
CA GLU A 217 -7.46 -8.90 -30.55
C GLU A 217 -7.57 -10.03 -31.57
N VAL A 218 -8.75 -10.63 -31.67
CA VAL A 218 -9.09 -11.51 -32.76
C VAL A 218 -9.15 -10.62 -33.99
N ALA A 219 -8.15 -10.78 -34.87
CA ALA A 219 -8.15 -10.15 -36.17
C ALA A 219 -9.47 -10.50 -36.87
N ALA A 220 -10.25 -9.47 -37.22
CA ALA A 220 -11.45 -9.63 -38.00
C ALA A 220 -11.07 -10.12 -39.42
N GLU A 221 -11.16 -11.43 -39.66
CA GLU A 221 -11.26 -11.95 -41.02
C GLU A 221 -12.70 -11.76 -41.52
N GLY A 222 -12.81 -11.23 -42.74
CA GLY A 222 -14.04 -10.76 -43.37
C GLY A 222 -15.08 -11.83 -43.72
N PRO A 223 -16.21 -11.42 -44.31
CA PRO A 223 -17.41 -12.23 -44.38
C PRO A 223 -17.38 -13.14 -45.61
N ASP A 224 -17.40 -14.46 -45.42
CA ASP A 224 -17.90 -15.39 -46.43
C ASP A 224 -18.17 -16.77 -45.81
N ALA A 225 -19.45 -17.07 -45.56
CA ALA A 225 -20.01 -18.41 -45.61
C ALA A 225 -21.54 -18.32 -45.49
N GLN A 226 -22.21 -18.27 -46.65
CA GLN A 226 -23.62 -18.62 -46.76
C GLN A 226 -23.79 -20.12 -46.49
N GLU A 227 -24.47 -20.50 -45.41
CA GLU A 227 -25.08 -21.83 -45.31
C GLU A 227 -26.60 -21.70 -45.18
N GLN A 228 -27.26 -22.08 -46.26
CA GLN A 228 -28.70 -22.30 -46.35
C GLN A 228 -29.11 -23.43 -45.42
N ILE A 229 -30.02 -23.17 -44.48
CA ILE A 229 -30.77 -24.22 -43.80
C ILE A 229 -32.22 -24.19 -44.28
N THR A 230 -32.50 -25.07 -45.25
CA THR A 230 -33.83 -25.47 -45.68
C THR A 230 -34.49 -26.27 -44.55
N ARG A 231 -35.62 -25.80 -44.01
CA ARG A 231 -36.54 -26.68 -43.24
C ARG A 231 -37.97 -26.54 -43.73
N TYR A 232 -38.52 -27.71 -44.04
CA TYR A 232 -39.81 -28.01 -44.64
C TYR A 232 -41.01 -27.59 -43.78
N LYS A 233 -42.08 -27.14 -44.44
CA LYS A 233 -43.43 -26.99 -43.87
C LYS A 233 -44.09 -28.36 -43.63
N LYS A 234 -44.75 -28.50 -42.48
CA LYS A 234 -46.18 -28.85 -42.40
C LYS A 234 -46.78 -28.28 -41.12
#